data_AF-A0A5B8I9Z0-F1
#
_entry.id   AF-A0A5B8I9Z0-F1
#
_cell.length_a   1.000
_cell.length_b   1.000
_cell.length_c   1.000
_cell.angle_alpha   90.00
_cell.angle_beta   90.00
_cell.angle_gamma   90.00
#
_symmetry.space_group_name_H-M   'P 1'
#
loop_
_entity.id
_entity.type
_entity.pdbx_description
1 polymer ?
#
loop_
_entity_poly.entity_id
_entity_poly.type
_entity_poly.pdbx_seq_one_letter_code
_entity_poly.pdbx_strand_id
1 'polypeptide(L)'
;MPRLGSYFAIWQQTRRRKGRVDDHEATDPGDQVYEAQIDALDAALPAALSVVGNARSILSHRYGAEIDKRPTIRFNRAQITEPSAQGTRWDIGVTSQARSLDHYKAHPPAFKKLIFTQYFDLHSDFLDGVDLGMPILPYPMRISIELMNRLHARPTAGMQVLYLLDKLGRKDVAVFGFDWKATLSIHHSERTRDPHNHLREMRLAHKLIKKNAWQLFT
;
A
#
# COMPACT_ATOMS: atom_id res chain seq x y z
N MET A 1 4.94 17.15 10.57
CA MET A 1 6.28 17.07 9.95
C MET A 1 7.11 16.06 10.73
N PRO A 2 7.85 15.15 10.08
CA PRO A 2 8.72 14.20 10.78
C PRO A 2 9.76 14.93 11.63
N ARG A 3 10.10 14.39 12.81
CA ARG A 3 11.22 14.90 13.62
C ARG A 3 12.52 14.82 12.82
N LEU A 4 13.48 15.74 13.03
CA LEU A 4 14.76 15.78 12.31
C LEU A 4 15.48 14.42 12.24
N GLY A 5 15.46 13.64 13.33
CA GLY A 5 16.02 12.29 13.36
C GLY A 5 15.34 11.28 12.42
N SER A 6 14.04 11.44 12.16
CA SER A 6 13.27 10.60 11.22
C SER A 6 13.68 10.86 9.78
N TYR A 7 13.95 12.11 9.39
CA TYR A 7 14.41 12.44 8.03
C TYR A 7 15.74 11.80 7.70
N PHE A 8 16.68 11.84 8.65
CA PHE A 8 17.99 11.21 8.48
C PHE A 8 17.87 9.70 8.29
N ALA A 9 17.03 9.03 9.10
CA ALA A 9 16.78 7.59 8.97
C ALA A 9 16.18 7.21 7.60
N ILE A 10 15.18 7.98 7.12
CA ILE A 10 14.54 7.77 5.81
C ILE A 10 15.54 7.97 4.67
N TRP A 11 16.36 9.01 4.76
CA TRP A 11 17.40 9.29 3.78
C TRP A 11 18.47 8.18 3.72
N GLN A 12 18.93 7.70 4.88
CA GLN A 12 19.87 6.58 4.95
C GLN A 12 19.31 5.32 4.28
N GLN A 13 18.04 4.98 4.55
CA GLN A 13 17.39 3.83 3.92
C GLN A 13 17.32 4.00 2.40
N THR A 14 16.94 5.20 1.94
CA THR A 14 16.85 5.53 0.50
C THR A 14 18.21 5.41 -0.22
N ARG A 15 19.33 5.64 0.48
CA ARG A 15 20.68 5.45 -0.09
C ARG A 15 21.12 3.99 -0.15
N ARG A 16 20.53 3.11 0.66
CA ARG A 16 20.84 1.67 0.73
C ARG A 16 20.04 0.81 -0.26
N ARG A 17 19.31 1.44 -1.19
CA ARG A 17 18.48 0.77 -2.21
C ARG A 17 19.28 -0.25 -3.02
N LYS A 18 18.62 -1.36 -3.38
CA LYS A 18 19.13 -2.40 -4.29
C LYS A 18 18.10 -2.66 -5.40
N GLY A 19 18.55 -2.97 -6.61
CA GLY A 19 17.71 -3.24 -7.78
C GLY A 19 17.50 -1.99 -8.62
N ARG A 20 17.52 -2.14 -9.95
CA ARG A 20 17.12 -1.07 -10.87
C ARG A 20 15.63 -1.25 -11.17
N VAL A 21 14.93 -0.14 -11.36
CA VAL A 21 13.52 -0.18 -11.80
C VAL A 21 13.42 -0.87 -13.17
N ASP A 22 14.53 -0.85 -13.91
CA ASP A 22 14.65 -1.27 -15.30
C ASP A 22 14.93 -2.78 -15.46
N ASP A 23 14.96 -3.55 -14.38
CA ASP A 23 15.25 -4.99 -14.46
C ASP A 23 14.08 -5.80 -15.06
N HIS A 24 12.88 -5.20 -15.13
CA HIS A 24 11.66 -5.84 -15.63
C HIS A 24 10.76 -4.85 -16.37
N GLU A 25 10.02 -5.35 -17.37
CA GLU A 25 9.08 -4.55 -18.15
C GLU A 25 7.77 -4.31 -17.41
N ALA A 26 7.14 -3.17 -17.72
CA ALA A 26 5.79 -2.83 -17.31
C ALA A 26 5.08 -2.23 -18.51
N THR A 27 4.07 -2.95 -19.02
CA THR A 27 3.35 -2.58 -20.23
C THR A 27 2.01 -1.94 -19.90
N ASP A 28 1.72 -0.80 -20.53
CA ASP A 28 0.39 -0.21 -20.46
C ASP A 28 -0.61 -1.10 -21.23
N PRO A 29 -1.68 -1.61 -20.60
CA PRO A 29 -2.60 -2.53 -21.23
C PRO A 29 -3.58 -1.84 -22.19
N GLY A 30 -3.49 -0.52 -22.37
CA GLY A 30 -4.38 0.27 -23.22
C GLY A 30 -5.60 0.82 -22.48
N ASP A 31 -6.29 1.75 -23.14
CA ASP A 31 -7.36 2.55 -22.51
C ASP A 31 -8.52 1.70 -22.02
N GLN A 32 -8.99 0.74 -22.83
CA GLN A 32 -10.13 -0.09 -22.47
C GLN A 32 -9.90 -0.90 -21.19
N VAL A 33 -8.72 -1.50 -21.04
CA VAL A 33 -8.38 -2.27 -19.84
C VAL A 33 -8.20 -1.35 -18.64
N TYR A 34 -7.53 -0.21 -18.85
CA TYR A 34 -7.33 0.79 -17.82
C TYR A 34 -8.66 1.32 -17.26
N GLU A 35 -9.58 1.77 -18.11
CA GLU A 35 -10.88 2.30 -17.68
C GLU A 35 -11.70 1.23 -16.95
N ALA A 36 -11.76 0.00 -17.47
CA ALA A 36 -12.46 -1.11 -16.81
C ALA A 36 -11.90 -1.42 -15.41
N GLN A 37 -10.57 -1.36 -15.24
CA GLN A 37 -9.93 -1.56 -13.93
C GLN A 37 -10.23 -0.40 -12.97
N ILE A 38 -10.24 0.84 -13.47
CA ILE A 38 -10.59 2.03 -12.67
C ILE A 38 -12.03 1.95 -12.20
N ASP A 39 -12.98 1.67 -13.10
CA ASP A 39 -14.40 1.55 -12.77
C ASP A 39 -14.64 0.44 -11.74
N ALA A 40 -14.00 -0.73 -11.92
CA ALA A 40 -14.11 -1.83 -10.97
C ALA A 40 -13.57 -1.46 -9.59
N LEU A 41 -12.43 -0.77 -9.51
CA LEU A 41 -11.87 -0.28 -8.24
C LEU A 41 -12.72 0.82 -7.61
N ASP A 42 -13.23 1.76 -8.41
CA ASP A 42 -14.09 2.83 -7.94
C ASP A 42 -15.37 2.27 -7.30
N ALA A 43 -16.04 1.34 -8.00
CA ALA A 43 -17.24 0.68 -7.50
C ALA A 43 -16.98 -0.18 -6.26
N ALA A 44 -15.82 -0.85 -6.19
CA ALA A 44 -15.51 -1.76 -5.11
C ALA A 44 -15.02 -1.07 -3.82
N LEU A 45 -14.45 0.13 -3.93
CA LEU A 45 -13.83 0.85 -2.81
C LEU A 45 -14.81 1.85 -2.17
N PRO A 46 -15.06 1.73 -0.85
CA PRO A 46 -15.86 2.70 -0.09
C PRO A 46 -15.40 4.15 -0.27
N ALA A 47 -16.34 5.09 -0.16
CA ALA A 47 -16.05 6.52 -0.22
C ALA A 47 -15.18 7.02 0.95
N ALA A 48 -15.40 6.43 2.14
CA ALA A 48 -14.67 6.72 3.38
C ALA A 48 -13.83 5.51 3.82
N LEU A 49 -12.53 5.69 4.05
CA LEU A 49 -11.58 4.60 4.28
C LEU A 49 -10.52 4.93 5.32
N SER A 50 -10.11 3.91 6.09
CA SER A 50 -8.87 3.90 6.87
C SER A 50 -7.80 3.12 6.11
N VAL A 51 -6.63 3.72 5.87
CA VAL A 51 -5.46 3.04 5.27
C VAL A 51 -4.42 2.83 6.36
N VAL A 52 -4.15 1.56 6.68
CA VAL A 52 -3.29 1.20 7.81
C VAL A 52 -2.02 0.53 7.30
N GLY A 53 -0.91 1.28 7.34
CA GLY A 53 0.42 0.81 7.03
C GLY A 53 0.98 -0.11 8.12
N ASN A 54 2.10 -0.78 7.79
CA ASN A 54 2.72 -1.78 8.67
C ASN A 54 3.89 -1.20 9.50
N ALA A 55 4.05 0.12 9.60
CA ALA A 55 5.14 0.71 10.38
C ALA A 55 5.01 0.35 11.87
N ARG A 56 6.11 -0.04 12.51
CA ARG A 56 6.13 -0.38 13.93
C ARG A 56 5.80 0.82 14.82
N SER A 57 6.05 2.04 14.35
CA SER A 57 5.68 3.26 15.07
C SER A 57 4.21 3.30 15.47
N ILE A 58 3.28 2.64 14.74
CA ILE A 58 1.86 2.61 15.11
C ILE A 58 1.64 2.04 16.53
N LEU A 59 2.51 1.14 17.00
CA LEU A 59 2.37 0.46 18.29
C LEU A 59 2.60 1.38 19.50
N SER A 60 3.17 2.58 19.31
CA SER A 60 3.29 3.58 20.38
C SER A 60 2.06 4.46 20.55
N HIS A 61 0.96 4.17 19.85
CA HIS A 61 -0.27 4.96 19.85
C HIS A 61 -1.48 4.10 20.23
N ARG A 62 -2.64 4.75 20.39
CA ARG A 62 -3.92 4.10 20.66
C ARG A 62 -4.96 4.47 19.59
N TYR A 63 -4.63 4.22 18.32
CA TYR A 63 -5.49 4.59 17.19
C TYR A 63 -6.57 3.56 16.85
N GLY A 64 -6.64 2.42 17.55
CA GLY A 64 -7.49 1.32 17.13
C GLY A 64 -8.97 1.67 16.99
N ALA A 65 -9.51 2.42 17.95
CA ALA A 65 -10.90 2.88 17.88
C ALA A 65 -11.14 3.87 16.72
N GLU A 66 -10.15 4.69 16.35
CA GLU A 66 -10.27 5.62 15.22
C GLU A 66 -10.16 4.89 13.87
N ILE A 67 -9.26 3.90 13.78
CA ILE A 67 -9.08 3.06 12.59
C ILE A 67 -10.40 2.35 12.24
N ASP A 68 -11.03 1.73 13.24
CA ASP A 68 -12.20 0.85 13.06
C ASP A 68 -13.49 1.63 12.72
N LYS A 69 -13.50 2.97 12.79
CA LYS A 69 -14.64 3.80 12.38
C LYS A 69 -15.00 3.68 10.90
N ARG A 70 -14.05 3.25 10.06
CA ARG A 70 -14.21 3.19 8.60
C ARG A 70 -13.77 1.81 8.08
N PRO A 71 -14.27 1.39 6.91
CA PRO A 71 -13.69 0.27 6.19
C PRO A 71 -12.16 0.42 6.06
N THR A 72 -11.42 -0.67 6.23
CA THR A 72 -9.98 -0.63 6.44
C THR A 72 -9.23 -1.37 5.33
N ILE A 73 -8.25 -0.68 4.75
CA ILE A 73 -7.24 -1.24 3.84
C ILE A 73 -6.00 -1.61 4.65
N ARG A 74 -5.51 -2.86 4.50
CA ARG A 74 -4.23 -3.31 5.09
C ARG A 74 -3.35 -4.05 4.09
N PHE A 75 -2.06 -4.12 4.39
CA PHE A 75 -1.03 -4.57 3.44
C PHE A 75 -0.40 -5.91 3.82
N ASN A 76 -0.23 -6.77 2.81
CA ASN A 76 0.23 -8.14 2.94
C ASN A 76 -0.58 -8.83 4.06
N ARG A 77 0.06 -9.71 4.84
CA ARG A 77 -0.61 -10.54 5.85
C ARG A 77 -1.02 -9.80 7.14
N ALA A 78 -1.00 -8.46 7.14
CA ALA A 78 -1.36 -7.57 8.25
C ALA A 78 -1.47 -8.24 9.64
N GLN A 79 -0.37 -8.38 10.39
CA GLN A 79 -0.45 -8.94 11.74
C GLN A 79 -0.95 -7.86 12.72
N ILE A 80 -2.16 -8.07 13.24
CA ILE A 80 -2.74 -7.29 14.34
C ILE A 80 -2.31 -7.98 15.64
N THR A 81 -1.34 -7.39 16.33
CA THR A 81 -0.81 -7.88 17.61
C THR A 81 -1.24 -6.99 18.79
N GLU A 82 -1.57 -5.74 18.51
CA GLU A 82 -2.03 -4.76 19.50
C GLU A 82 -3.29 -4.03 18.98
N PRO A 83 -4.49 -4.60 19.19
CA PRO A 83 -5.74 -4.01 18.73
C PRO A 83 -5.97 -2.57 19.18
N SER A 84 -5.50 -2.19 20.37
CA SER A 84 -5.68 -0.81 20.86
C SER A 84 -4.90 0.21 20.02
N ALA A 85 -3.79 -0.20 19.41
CA ALA A 85 -2.98 0.61 18.52
C ALA A 85 -3.43 0.49 17.06
N GLN A 86 -3.76 -0.72 16.63
CA GLN A 86 -3.88 -1.08 15.21
C GLN A 86 -5.32 -1.19 14.71
N GLY A 87 -6.31 -1.24 15.60
CA GLY A 87 -7.68 -1.61 15.28
C GLY A 87 -7.78 -3.10 14.95
N THR A 88 -8.99 -3.58 14.77
CA THR A 88 -9.31 -4.98 14.48
C THR A 88 -9.80 -5.18 13.06
N ARG A 89 -10.30 -4.11 12.43
CA ARG A 89 -11.00 -4.19 11.16
C ARG A 89 -10.02 -4.39 9.99
N TRP A 90 -10.39 -5.25 9.05
CA TRP A 90 -9.62 -5.55 7.84
C TRP A 90 -10.58 -5.95 6.71
N ASP A 91 -11.14 -4.97 5.99
CA ASP A 91 -12.13 -5.22 4.93
C ASP A 91 -11.48 -5.51 3.58
N ILE A 92 -10.33 -4.87 3.31
CA ILE A 92 -9.63 -4.94 2.02
C ILE A 92 -8.16 -5.29 2.26
N GLY A 93 -7.72 -6.40 1.66
CA GLY A 93 -6.31 -6.78 1.60
C GLY A 93 -5.60 -6.17 0.40
N VAL A 94 -4.31 -5.86 0.56
CA VAL A 94 -3.47 -5.35 -0.54
C VAL A 94 -2.15 -6.10 -0.56
N THR A 95 -1.78 -6.70 -1.69
CA THR A 95 -0.45 -7.33 -1.80
C THR A 95 0.06 -7.34 -3.24
N SER A 96 1.37 -7.48 -3.38
CA SER A 96 2.04 -7.77 -4.66
C SER A 96 2.83 -9.09 -4.58
N GLN A 97 2.63 -9.89 -3.53
CA GLN A 97 3.50 -11.02 -3.21
C GLN A 97 2.76 -12.33 -3.45
N ALA A 98 3.29 -13.17 -4.35
CA ALA A 98 2.80 -14.54 -4.57
C ALA A 98 2.66 -15.30 -3.24
N ARG A 99 3.67 -15.20 -2.36
CA ARG A 99 3.65 -15.81 -1.03
C ARG A 99 2.50 -15.35 -0.13
N SER A 100 1.97 -14.13 -0.33
CA SER A 100 0.77 -13.69 0.40
C SER A 100 -0.48 -14.34 -0.17
N LEU A 101 -0.57 -14.49 -1.50
CA LEU A 101 -1.65 -15.22 -2.16
C LEU A 101 -1.68 -16.69 -1.71
N ASP A 102 -0.54 -17.38 -1.71
CA ASP A 102 -0.43 -18.77 -1.24
C ASP A 102 -0.90 -18.91 0.22
N HIS A 103 -0.54 -17.93 1.05
CA HIS A 103 -0.96 -17.92 2.44
C HIS A 103 -2.47 -17.77 2.58
N TYR A 104 -3.11 -16.89 1.79
CA TYR A 104 -4.56 -16.71 1.82
C TYR A 104 -5.34 -17.90 1.26
N LYS A 105 -4.77 -18.63 0.29
CA LYS A 105 -5.32 -19.91 -0.17
C LYS A 105 -5.37 -20.93 0.96
N ALA A 106 -4.28 -21.04 1.73
CA ALA A 106 -4.18 -21.96 2.86
C ALA A 106 -4.91 -21.49 4.13
N HIS A 107 -5.06 -20.18 4.30
CA HIS A 107 -5.65 -19.54 5.48
C HIS A 107 -6.57 -18.41 5.02
N PRO A 108 -7.87 -18.71 4.82
CA PRO A 108 -8.84 -17.72 4.36
C PRO A 108 -8.79 -16.45 5.21
N PRO A 109 -8.54 -15.28 4.62
CA PRO A 109 -8.35 -14.06 5.38
C PRO A 109 -9.68 -13.44 5.81
N ALA A 110 -9.63 -12.53 6.78
CA ALA A 110 -10.82 -11.84 7.28
C ALA A 110 -11.42 -10.81 6.28
N PHE A 111 -10.61 -10.33 5.33
CA PHE A 111 -11.05 -9.37 4.32
C PHE A 111 -11.93 -10.00 3.23
N LYS A 112 -12.70 -9.17 2.55
CA LYS A 112 -13.68 -9.60 1.53
C LYS A 112 -13.32 -9.21 0.12
N LYS A 113 -12.25 -8.44 -0.06
CA LYS A 113 -11.72 -8.01 -1.36
C LYS A 113 -10.21 -7.93 -1.29
N LEU A 114 -9.53 -8.26 -2.38
CA LEU A 114 -8.09 -8.10 -2.52
C LEU A 114 -7.76 -7.13 -3.65
N ILE A 115 -6.92 -6.13 -3.38
CA ILE A 115 -6.24 -5.38 -4.44
C ILE A 115 -4.87 -6.01 -4.67
N PHE A 116 -4.60 -6.43 -5.89
CA PHE A 116 -3.29 -6.95 -6.27
C PHE A 116 -2.44 -5.86 -6.93
N THR A 117 -1.45 -5.36 -6.21
CA THR A 117 -0.59 -4.24 -6.63
C THR A 117 0.53 -4.72 -7.53
N GLN A 118 0.23 -4.99 -8.80
CA GLN A 118 1.22 -5.29 -9.83
C GLN A 118 2.01 -4.03 -10.25
N TYR A 119 3.28 -4.20 -10.55
CA TYR A 119 4.17 -3.11 -10.99
C TYR A 119 5.06 -3.49 -12.18
N PHE A 120 5.08 -4.77 -12.56
CA PHE A 120 5.77 -5.33 -13.74
C PHE A 120 4.90 -6.43 -14.32
N ASP A 121 5.10 -6.72 -15.60
CA ASP A 121 4.33 -7.71 -16.35
C ASP A 121 4.46 -9.09 -15.73
N LEU A 122 5.64 -9.47 -15.22
CA LEU A 122 5.86 -10.76 -14.55
C LEU A 122 4.91 -11.07 -13.37
N HIS A 123 4.21 -10.06 -12.81
CA HIS A 123 3.24 -10.30 -11.75
C HIS A 123 1.86 -10.68 -12.25
N SER A 124 1.52 -10.51 -13.54
CA SER A 124 0.24 -10.97 -14.07
C SER A 124 0.05 -12.44 -13.77
N ASP A 125 1.11 -13.22 -13.99
CA ASP A 125 1.12 -14.67 -13.85
C ASP A 125 0.95 -15.11 -12.39
N PHE A 126 1.16 -14.21 -11.42
CA PHE A 126 0.92 -14.54 -10.01
C PHE A 126 -0.57 -14.68 -9.70
N LEU A 127 -1.46 -14.16 -10.55
CA LEU A 127 -2.91 -14.28 -10.41
C LEU A 127 -3.46 -15.50 -11.14
N ASP A 128 -2.67 -16.15 -12.00
CA ASP A 128 -3.12 -17.30 -12.78
C ASP A 128 -3.52 -18.45 -11.85
N GLY A 129 -4.76 -18.94 -12.02
CA GLY A 129 -5.32 -20.01 -11.19
C GLY A 129 -5.45 -19.65 -9.70
N VAL A 130 -5.44 -18.35 -9.36
CA VAL A 130 -5.72 -17.90 -7.99
C VAL A 130 -7.23 -17.73 -7.81
N ASP A 131 -7.81 -18.63 -7.03
CA ASP A 131 -9.15 -18.46 -6.46
C ASP A 131 -9.04 -18.32 -4.93
N LEU A 132 -9.57 -17.22 -4.40
CA LEU A 132 -9.65 -16.94 -2.97
C LEU A 132 -11.10 -16.89 -2.46
N GLY A 133 -12.08 -17.29 -3.28
CA GLY A 133 -13.51 -17.18 -2.98
C GLY A 133 -13.99 -15.73 -2.81
N MET A 134 -13.24 -14.76 -3.36
CA MET A 134 -13.54 -13.33 -3.27
C MET A 134 -12.99 -12.56 -4.47
N PRO A 135 -13.50 -11.35 -4.75
CA PRO A 135 -12.97 -10.52 -5.82
C PRO A 135 -11.49 -10.17 -5.61
N ILE A 136 -10.69 -10.40 -6.65
CA ILE A 136 -9.33 -9.91 -6.79
C ILE A 136 -9.36 -8.79 -7.83
N LEU A 137 -8.92 -7.60 -7.43
CA LEU A 137 -8.93 -6.38 -8.22
C LEU A 137 -7.48 -6.04 -8.60
N PRO A 138 -7.06 -6.26 -9.85
CA PRO A 138 -5.74 -5.86 -10.30
C PRO A 138 -5.58 -4.35 -10.22
N TYR A 139 -4.44 -3.90 -9.68
CA TYR A 139 -4.08 -2.50 -9.72
C TYR A 139 -3.71 -2.08 -11.15
N PRO A 140 -4.18 -0.93 -11.66
CA PRO A 140 -3.95 -0.59 -13.05
C PRO A 140 -2.46 -0.35 -13.35
N MET A 141 -1.90 -1.13 -14.28
CA MET A 141 -0.47 -1.07 -14.61
C MET A 141 -0.05 0.33 -15.07
N ARG A 142 -0.91 1.03 -15.82
CA ARG A 142 -0.72 2.44 -16.21
C ARG A 142 -0.44 3.34 -15.02
N ILE A 143 -1.18 3.18 -13.91
CA ILE A 143 -0.95 3.96 -12.69
C ILE A 143 0.38 3.56 -12.04
N SER A 144 0.74 2.28 -12.06
CA SER A 144 2.03 1.81 -11.54
C SER A 144 3.21 2.39 -12.32
N ILE A 145 3.13 2.40 -13.66
CA ILE A 145 4.12 3.00 -14.56
C ILE A 145 4.25 4.51 -14.27
N GLU A 146 3.13 5.24 -14.20
CA GLU A 146 3.15 6.67 -13.90
C GLU A 146 3.83 6.94 -12.54
N LEU A 147 3.50 6.14 -11.52
CA LEU A 147 4.06 6.29 -10.19
C LEU A 147 5.56 5.94 -10.14
N MET A 148 5.99 4.89 -10.83
CA MET A 148 7.41 4.54 -10.98
C MET A 148 8.20 5.68 -11.61
N ASN A 149 7.67 6.29 -12.67
CA ASN A 149 8.28 7.43 -13.34
C ASN A 149 8.41 8.64 -12.41
N ARG A 150 7.39 8.94 -11.60
CA ARG A 150 7.45 10.02 -10.60
C ARG A 150 8.47 9.76 -9.49
N LEU A 151 8.61 8.51 -9.05
CA LEU A 151 9.48 8.14 -7.94
C LEU A 151 10.92 7.83 -8.39
N HIS A 152 11.16 7.52 -9.66
CA HIS A 152 12.38 6.87 -10.16
C HIS A 152 12.78 5.68 -9.26
N ALA A 153 11.77 4.88 -8.89
CA ALA A 153 11.87 3.71 -8.04
C ALA A 153 10.59 2.89 -8.15
N ARG A 154 10.69 1.60 -7.84
CA ARG A 154 9.50 0.77 -7.60
C ARG A 154 8.73 1.34 -6.39
N PRO A 155 7.42 1.63 -6.50
CA PRO A 155 6.62 2.08 -5.37
C PRO A 155 6.34 0.94 -4.38
N THR A 156 6.23 1.29 -3.10
CA THR A 156 5.60 0.40 -2.11
C THR A 156 4.11 0.23 -2.40
N ALA A 157 3.52 -0.89 -1.95
CA ALA A 157 2.06 -1.09 -2.03
C ALA A 157 1.28 0.01 -1.29
N GLY A 158 1.84 0.53 -0.19
CA GLY A 158 1.29 1.68 0.54
C GLY A 158 1.21 2.93 -0.34
N MET A 159 2.29 3.28 -1.04
CA MET A 159 2.28 4.42 -1.95
C MET A 159 1.35 4.19 -3.15
N GLN A 160 1.28 2.97 -3.70
CA GLN A 160 0.33 2.65 -4.78
C GLN A 160 -1.13 2.91 -4.33
N VAL A 161 -1.53 2.43 -3.16
CA VAL A 161 -2.89 2.67 -2.65
C VAL A 161 -3.16 4.17 -2.45
N LEU A 162 -2.25 4.92 -1.82
CA LEU A 162 -2.44 6.36 -1.65
C LEU A 162 -2.54 7.08 -3.01
N TYR A 163 -1.82 6.62 -4.03
CA TYR A 163 -1.90 7.22 -5.35
C TYR A 163 -3.20 6.88 -6.09
N LEU A 164 -3.67 5.63 -5.98
CA LEU A 164 -4.97 5.20 -6.50
C LEU A 164 -6.12 5.99 -5.87
N LEU A 165 -6.12 6.18 -4.54
CA LEU A 165 -7.18 6.94 -3.88
C LEU A 165 -7.23 8.41 -4.33
N ASP A 166 -6.09 9.02 -4.69
CA ASP A 166 -6.05 10.35 -5.31
C ASP A 166 -6.67 10.34 -6.72
N LYS A 167 -6.37 9.32 -7.53
CA LYS A 167 -6.93 9.15 -8.88
C LYS A 167 -8.44 8.93 -8.87
N LEU A 168 -8.93 8.17 -7.89
CA LEU A 168 -10.36 7.94 -7.65
C LEU A 168 -11.05 9.12 -6.93
N GLY A 169 -10.34 10.21 -6.67
CA GLY A 169 -10.91 11.41 -6.05
C GLY A 169 -11.42 11.22 -4.62
N ARG A 170 -10.97 10.18 -3.89
CA ARG A 170 -11.44 9.90 -2.52
C ARG A 170 -11.03 11.03 -1.57
N LYS A 171 -11.97 11.55 -0.79
CA LYS A 171 -11.76 12.71 0.11
C LYS A 171 -11.75 12.33 1.59
N ASP A 172 -12.56 11.37 2.00
CA ASP A 172 -12.60 10.90 3.40
C ASP A 172 -11.64 9.73 3.60
N VAL A 173 -10.35 10.05 3.70
CA VAL A 173 -9.30 9.05 3.94
C VAL A 173 -8.53 9.41 5.21
N ALA A 174 -8.43 8.42 6.10
CA ALA A 174 -7.58 8.46 7.28
C ALA A 174 -6.39 7.52 7.12
N VAL A 175 -5.17 8.03 7.31
CA VAL A 175 -3.91 7.33 7.03
C VAL A 175 -3.16 7.09 8.35
N PHE A 176 -2.85 5.83 8.65
CA PHE A 176 -2.22 5.40 9.91
C PHE A 176 -1.00 4.52 9.64
N GLY A 177 0.02 4.58 10.50
CA GLY A 177 1.15 3.63 10.41
C GLY A 177 2.01 3.82 9.14
N PHE A 178 2.09 5.06 8.64
CA PHE A 178 2.99 5.46 7.55
C PHE A 178 4.09 6.36 8.10
N ASP A 179 5.27 5.78 8.29
CA ASP A 179 6.49 6.47 8.72
C ASP A 179 7.62 6.41 7.69
N TRP A 180 7.31 5.92 6.49
CA TRP A 180 8.22 5.89 5.35
C TRP A 180 9.51 5.09 5.63
N LYS A 181 9.37 3.97 6.37
CA LYS A 181 10.48 3.11 6.81
C LYS A 181 11.47 3.81 7.74
N ALA A 182 11.02 4.84 8.46
CA ALA A 182 11.74 5.35 9.61
C ALA A 182 11.90 4.25 10.68
N THR A 183 10.87 3.44 10.90
CA THR A 183 10.88 2.23 11.71
C THR A 183 10.79 0.96 10.85
N LEU A 184 11.06 -0.18 11.48
CA LEU A 184 10.83 -1.49 10.86
C LEU A 184 9.34 -1.70 10.61
N SER A 185 8.99 -2.53 9.64
CA SER A 185 7.63 -3.06 9.62
C SER A 185 7.45 -4.04 10.77
N ILE A 186 6.23 -4.15 11.29
CA ILE A 186 5.90 -4.98 12.47
C ILE A 186 6.48 -6.41 12.34
N HIS A 187 6.43 -7.00 11.14
CA HIS A 187 6.81 -8.40 10.89
C HIS A 187 8.31 -8.62 10.59
N HIS A 188 9.14 -7.57 10.66
CA HIS A 188 10.59 -7.70 10.39
C HIS A 188 11.39 -7.43 11.66
N SER A 189 12.23 -8.39 12.07
CA SER A 189 13.21 -8.20 13.15
C SER A 189 14.36 -7.28 12.74
N GLU A 190 14.67 -7.22 11.44
CA GLU A 190 15.84 -6.53 10.91
C GLU A 190 15.54 -5.70 9.65
N ARG A 191 16.42 -4.73 9.35
CA ARG A 191 16.33 -3.91 8.13
C ARG A 191 16.89 -4.69 6.95
N THR A 192 16.05 -4.93 5.95
CA THR A 192 16.49 -5.44 4.65
C THR A 192 16.73 -4.30 3.66
N ARG A 193 17.58 -4.53 2.66
CA ARG A 193 17.67 -3.62 1.50
C ARG A 193 16.42 -3.82 0.64
N ASP A 194 15.81 -2.72 0.22
CA ASP A 194 14.61 -2.74 -0.62
C ASP A 194 14.78 -1.81 -1.83
N PRO A 195 14.02 -2.00 -2.93
CA PRO A 195 14.16 -1.21 -4.15
C PRO A 195 13.47 0.16 -4.10
N HIS A 196 12.84 0.53 -2.99
CA HIS A 196 11.90 1.65 -2.92
C HIS A 196 12.57 2.97 -2.53
N ASN A 197 12.06 4.09 -3.05
CA ASN A 197 12.52 5.43 -2.68
C ASN A 197 11.61 6.05 -1.62
N HIS A 198 11.76 5.60 -0.37
CA HIS A 198 10.93 6.05 0.74
C HIS A 198 10.92 7.56 0.96
N LEU A 199 12.02 8.26 0.69
CA LEU A 199 12.08 9.73 0.79
C LEU A 199 11.16 10.41 -0.24
N ARG A 200 11.15 9.92 -1.49
CA ARG A 200 10.26 10.45 -2.53
C ARG A 200 8.82 10.03 -2.31
N GLU A 201 8.58 8.81 -1.84
CA GLU A 201 7.25 8.35 -1.43
C GLU A 201 6.67 9.24 -0.34
N MET A 202 7.41 9.49 0.74
CA MET A 202 7.00 10.42 1.81
C MET A 202 6.61 11.81 1.25
N ARG A 203 7.46 12.38 0.38
CA ARG A 203 7.21 13.72 -0.18
C ARG A 203 5.96 13.72 -1.04
N LEU A 204 5.75 12.70 -1.86
CA LEU A 204 4.57 12.58 -2.70
C LEU A 204 3.32 12.34 -1.83
N ALA A 205 3.36 11.41 -0.89
CA ALA A 205 2.26 11.12 0.01
C ALA A 205 1.82 12.36 0.81
N HIS A 206 2.74 13.14 1.36
CA HIS A 206 2.39 14.39 2.03
C HIS A 206 1.72 15.40 1.07
N LYS A 207 2.15 15.48 -0.20
CA LYS A 207 1.48 16.31 -1.20
C LYS A 207 0.05 15.82 -1.47
N LEU A 208 -0.16 14.51 -1.61
CA LEU A 208 -1.49 13.92 -1.82
C LEU A 208 -2.41 14.12 -0.63
N ILE A 209 -1.92 13.86 0.58
CA ILE A 209 -2.65 14.04 1.84
C ILE A 209 -3.09 15.50 1.96
N LYS A 210 -2.19 16.46 1.72
CA LYS A 210 -2.52 17.89 1.73
C LYS A 210 -3.53 18.26 0.63
N LYS A 211 -3.30 17.80 -0.61
CA LYS A 211 -4.16 18.08 -1.77
C LYS A 211 -5.60 17.62 -1.54
N ASN A 212 -5.78 16.46 -0.92
CA ASN A 212 -7.10 15.85 -0.71
C ASN A 212 -7.69 16.09 0.69
N ALA A 213 -7.01 16.86 1.54
CA ALA A 213 -7.39 17.07 2.93
C ALA A 213 -7.57 15.76 3.73
N TRP A 214 -6.75 14.76 3.44
CA TRP A 214 -6.76 13.50 4.19
C TRP A 214 -6.19 13.70 5.59
N GLN A 215 -6.67 12.87 6.52
CA GLN A 215 -6.19 12.86 7.90
C GLN A 215 -4.97 11.95 7.99
N LEU A 216 -3.85 12.47 8.52
CA LEU A 216 -2.64 11.69 8.75
C LEU A 216 -2.39 11.54 10.25
N PHE A 217 -2.28 10.29 10.70
CA PHE A 217 -1.99 9.90 12.08
C PHE A 217 -0.59 9.28 12.13
N THR A 218 0.33 9.98 12.82
CA THR A 218 1.76 9.64 12.94
C THR A 218 2.22 9.63 14.39
#